data_AF-C0HKK5-F1
#
_entry.id   AF-C0HKK5-F1
#
_cell.length_a   1.000
_cell.length_b   1.000
_cell.length_c   1.000
_cell.angle_alpha   90.00
_cell.angle_beta   90.00
_cell.angle_gamma   90.00
#
_symmetry.space_group_name_H-M   'P 1'
#
loop_
_entity.id
_entity.type
_entity.pdbx_description
1 polymer ?
#
loop_
_entity_poly.entity_id
_entity_poly.type
_entity_poly.pdbx_seq_one_letter_code
_entity_poly.pdbx_strand_id
1 'polypeptide(L)' 'GIIPCGESCVFIPCITSIVGCSCKSKVCYKN' A
#
# COMPACT_ATOMS: atom_id res chain seq x y z
N GLY A 1 -2.90 8.83 -3.39
CA GLY A 1 -3.34 7.59 -2.71
C GLY A 1 -4.80 7.34 -3.01
N ILE A 2 -5.12 7.10 -4.28
CA ILE A 2 -6.50 7.01 -4.76
C ILE A 2 -6.85 5.57 -5.13
N ILE A 3 -5.85 4.81 -5.58
CA ILE A 3 -6.00 3.44 -6.07
C ILE A 3 -5.44 2.48 -5.02
N PRO A 4 -6.23 1.54 -4.48
CA PRO A 4 -5.69 0.49 -3.63
C PRO A 4 -4.78 -0.44 -4.45
N CYS A 5 -3.60 -0.77 -3.93
CA CYS A 5 -2.65 -1.70 -4.56
C CYS A 5 -3.03 -3.18 -4.38
N GLY A 6 -4.12 -3.45 -3.66
CA GLY A 6 -4.53 -4.81 -3.31
C GLY A 6 -3.74 -5.41 -2.14
N GLU A 7 -2.86 -4.65 -1.51
CA GLU A 7 -2.11 -5.09 -0.33
C GLU A 7 -2.60 -4.43 0.95
N SER A 8 -2.41 -5.16 2.06
CA SER A 8 -2.65 -4.66 3.41
C SER A 8 -1.32 -4.51 4.13
N CYS A 9 -1.19 -3.42 4.87
CA CYS A 9 0.03 -3.07 5.59
C CYS A 9 -0.11 -3.19 7.11
N VAL A 10 -0.91 -4.17 7.59
CA VAL A 10 -1.19 -4.37 9.02
C VAL A 10 -0.05 -5.10 9.73
N PHE A 11 0.48 -6.15 9.10
CA PHE A 11 1.52 -7.01 9.68
C PHE A 11 2.82 -7.00 8.87
N ILE A 12 2.74 -6.64 7.59
CA ILE A 12 3.87 -6.57 6.66
C ILE A 12 3.84 -5.23 5.95
N PRO A 13 4.99 -4.67 5.53
CA PRO A 13 4.99 -3.50 4.66
C PRO A 13 4.40 -3.85 3.29
N CYS A 14 3.93 -2.84 2.55
CA CYS A 14 3.51 -3.04 1.17
C CYS A 14 4.71 -3.56 0.35
N ILE A 15 4.59 -4.72 -0.27
CA ILE A 15 5.59 -5.27 -1.19
C ILE A 15 5.71 -4.34 -2.40
N THR A 16 4.58 -3.82 -2.87
CA THR A 16 4.51 -2.82 -3.95
C THR A 16 4.97 -1.41 -3.55
N SER A 17 5.55 -1.23 -2.36
CA SER A 17 6.24 0.04 -2.03
C SER A 17 7.30 0.38 -3.09
N ILE A 18 7.92 -0.64 -3.68
CA ILE A 18 8.90 -0.48 -4.78
C ILE A 18 8.29 0.11 -6.06
N VAL A 19 6.99 -0.04 -6.29
CA VAL A 19 6.27 0.52 -7.46
C VAL A 19 5.50 1.80 -7.12
N GLY A 20 5.79 2.41 -5.97
CA GLY A 20 5.19 3.67 -5.52
C GLY A 20 3.87 3.51 -4.77
N CYS A 21 3.59 2.34 -4.18
CA CYS A 21 2.50 2.21 -3.22
C CYS A 21 2.92 2.68 -1.82
N SER A 22 1.96 3.16 -1.04
CA SER A 22 2.17 3.67 0.31
C SER A 22 1.09 3.17 1.24
N CYS A 23 1.47 2.78 2.46
CA CYS A 23 0.53 2.35 3.48
C CYS A 23 -0.29 3.53 4.00
N LYS A 24 -1.62 3.47 3.86
CA LYS A 24 -2.56 4.43 4.45
C LYS A 24 -3.75 3.68 5.02
N SER A 25 -4.13 3.94 6.26
CA SER A 25 -5.30 3.28 6.87
C SER A 25 -5.26 1.74 6.75
N LYS A 26 -4.10 1.13 7.04
CA LYS A 26 -3.87 -0.34 7.00
C LYS A 26 -3.96 -0.98 5.60
N VAL A 27 -4.18 -0.19 4.55
CA VAL A 27 -4.23 -0.65 3.15
C VAL A 27 -3.16 0.09 2.36
N CYS A 28 -2.56 -0.58 1.38
CA CYS A 28 -1.56 0.01 0.51
C CYS A 28 -2.25 0.73 -0.64
N TYR A 29 -1.97 2.02 -0.82
CA TYR A 29 -2.53 2.87 -1.87
C TYR A 29 -1.42 3.42 -2.77
N LYS A 30 -1.63 3.37 -4.08
CA LYS A 30 -0.77 4.02 -5.07
C LYS A 30 -1.13 5.50 -5.16
N ASN A 31 -0.12 6.36 -5.33
CA ASN A 31 -0.34 7.79 -5.48
C ASN A 31 -1.42 8.08 -6.54
#